data_AF-A0A9N7NCT9-F1
#
_entry.id   AF-A0A9N7NCT9-F1
#
_cell.length_a   1.000
_cell.length_b   1.000
_cell.length_c   1.000
_cell.angle_alpha   90.00
_cell.angle_beta   90.00
_cell.angle_gamma   90.00
#
_symmetry.space_group_name_H-M   'P 1'
#
loop_
_entity.id
_entity.type
_entity.pdbx_description
1 polymer ?
#
loop_
_entity_poly.entity_id
_entity_poly.type
_entity_poly.pdbx_seq_one_letter_code
_entity_poly.pdbx_strand_id
1 'polypeptide(L)'
;MIEDWKKDLEDVDAVVVAHEVDRYLLDPIEKPSAGVDFNILSWWRLMGGKYPNLQTLAKDVLAIQVSTVASESSFSTGKRVIDPHRSSLTPRSVEALICLQSWLKSDSITTLAYTPTPDEIEWLENTEQ
;
A
#
# COMPACT_ATOMS: atom_id res chain seq x y z
N MET A 1 -10.50 31.51 26.01
CA MET A 1 -10.98 30.23 26.59
C MET A 1 -11.05 29.09 25.59
N ILE A 2 -11.48 29.29 24.32
CA ILE A 2 -11.42 28.20 23.32
C ILE A 2 -10.04 28.07 22.65
N GLU A 3 -9.26 29.15 22.62
CA GLU A 3 -7.91 29.13 22.03
C GLU A 3 -6.84 28.51 22.97
N ASP A 4 -7.07 28.54 24.30
CA ASP A 4 -6.09 28.02 25.28
C ASP A 4 -5.96 26.50 25.20
N TRP A 5 -7.08 25.77 25.16
CA TRP A 5 -7.05 24.31 25.10
C TRP A 5 -6.44 23.80 23.79
N LYS A 6 -6.56 24.58 22.71
CA LYS A 6 -5.97 24.25 21.42
C LYS A 6 -4.46 24.42 21.45
N LYS A 7 -3.98 25.49 22.09
CA LYS A 7 -2.55 25.71 22.35
C LYS A 7 -1.96 24.65 23.27
N ASP A 8 -2.67 24.25 24.32
CA ASP A 8 -2.25 23.16 25.21
C ASP A 8 -2.15 21.82 24.45
N LEU A 9 -3.08 21.57 23.52
CA LEU A 9 -3.04 20.38 22.68
C LEU A 9 -1.87 20.41 21.69
N GLU A 10 -1.61 21.55 21.07
CA GLU A 10 -0.47 21.77 20.16
C GLU A 10 0.88 21.67 20.89
N ASP A 11 0.99 22.18 22.12
CA ASP A 11 2.20 22.09 22.95
C ASP A 11 2.42 20.65 23.44
N VAL A 12 1.37 19.92 23.82
CA VAL A 12 1.47 18.50 24.18
C VAL A 12 1.86 17.65 22.98
N ASP A 13 1.27 17.89 21.80
CA ASP A 13 1.61 17.19 20.56
C ASP A 13 3.06 17.46 20.16
N ALA A 14 3.52 18.72 20.22
CA ALA A 14 4.91 19.09 19.94
C ALA A 14 5.91 18.44 20.90
N VAL A 15 5.59 18.36 22.20
CA VAL A 15 6.43 17.68 23.21
C VAL A 15 6.46 16.17 22.98
N VAL A 16 5.33 15.56 22.62
CA VAL A 16 5.24 14.12 22.30
C VAL A 16 6.02 13.80 21.02
N VAL A 17 5.92 14.64 19.98
CA VAL A 17 6.65 14.50 18.71
C VAL A 17 8.15 14.66 18.91
N ALA A 18 8.61 15.65 19.71
CA ALA A 18 10.02 15.83 20.04
C ALA A 18 10.59 14.60 20.77
N HIS A 19 9.84 14.04 21.73
CA HIS A 19 10.26 12.84 22.45
C HIS A 19 10.32 11.59 21.56
N GLU A 20 9.48 11.48 20.53
CA GLU A 20 9.41 10.29 19.68
C GLU A 20 10.62 10.17 18.74
N VAL A 21 11.02 11.27 18.09
CA VAL A 21 12.21 11.32 17.23
C VAL A 21 13.46 11.02 18.04
N ASP A 22 13.63 11.69 19.18
CA ASP A 22 14.80 11.49 20.05
C ASP A 22 14.86 10.04 20.55
N ARG A 23 13.72 9.45 20.93
CA ARG A 23 13.65 8.03 21.30
C ARG A 23 14.09 7.12 20.16
N TYR A 24 13.58 7.35 18.95
CA TYR A 24 13.97 6.55 17.78
C TYR A 24 15.47 6.64 17.48
N LEU A 25 16.06 7.82 17.61
CA LEU A 25 17.50 8.04 17.37
C LEU A 25 18.40 7.45 18.47
N LEU A 26 17.92 7.40 19.71
CA LEU A 26 18.67 6.89 20.86
C LEU A 26 18.53 5.38 21.05
N ASP A 27 17.49 4.78 20.50
CA ASP A 27 17.21 3.38 20.69
C ASP A 27 18.26 2.48 20.01
N PRO A 28 18.52 1.28 20.56
CA PRO A 28 19.50 0.36 19.99
C PRO A 28 19.16 -0.01 18.54
N ILE A 29 20.18 -0.05 17.69
CA ILE A 29 20.02 -0.49 16.30
C ILE A 29 19.62 -1.97 16.29
N GLU A 30 18.40 -2.23 15.84
CA GLU A 30 17.92 -3.58 15.57
C GLU A 30 18.58 -4.10 14.28
N LYS A 31 19.33 -5.19 14.40
CA LYS A 31 19.93 -5.87 13.24
C LYS A 31 19.00 -6.98 12.79
N PRO A 32 18.57 -7.00 11.52
CA PRO A 32 17.87 -8.14 10.97
C PRO A 32 18.71 -9.41 11.17
N SER A 33 18.04 -10.52 11.48
CA SER A 33 18.73 -11.82 11.58
C SER A 33 19.37 -12.17 10.23
N ALA A 34 20.62 -12.60 10.25
CA ALA A 34 21.34 -12.95 9.03
C ALA A 34 20.57 -14.01 8.22
N GLY A 35 20.30 -13.71 6.94
CA GLY A 35 19.61 -14.61 6.02
C GLY A 35 18.07 -14.48 5.99
N VAL A 36 17.48 -13.56 6.75
CA VAL A 36 16.03 -13.26 6.69
C VAL A 36 15.79 -12.04 5.81
N ASP A 37 14.83 -12.13 4.89
CA ASP A 37 14.38 -10.97 4.11
C ASP A 37 13.71 -9.94 5.03
N PHE A 38 14.25 -8.73 5.07
CA PHE A 38 13.81 -7.70 6.00
C PHE A 38 12.83 -6.74 5.33
N ASN A 39 11.55 -6.83 5.73
CA ASN A 39 10.51 -5.94 5.24
C ASN A 39 10.36 -4.70 6.14
N ILE A 40 10.94 -3.58 5.71
CA ILE A 40 10.93 -2.31 6.46
C ILE A 40 9.51 -1.78 6.74
N LEU A 41 8.57 -1.95 5.82
CA LEU A 41 7.18 -1.50 6.01
C LEU A 41 6.46 -2.33 7.08
N SER A 42 6.73 -3.64 7.11
CA SER A 42 6.21 -4.55 8.13
C SER A 42 6.81 -4.25 9.50
N TRP A 43 8.08 -3.89 9.56
CA TRP A 43 8.73 -3.43 10.80
C TRP A 43 8.07 -2.16 11.35
N TRP A 44 7.91 -1.12 10.52
CA TRP A 44 7.23 0.11 10.92
C TRP A 44 5.78 -0.16 11.35
N ARG A 45 5.08 -1.11 10.71
CA ARG A 45 3.73 -1.54 11.12
C ARG A 45 3.69 -2.11 12.56
N LEU A 46 4.72 -2.82 12.98
CA LEU A 46 4.80 -3.38 14.34
C LEU A 46 5.23 -2.33 15.38
N MET A 47 5.96 -1.29 14.98
CA MET A 47 6.47 -0.26 15.87
C MET A 47 5.45 0.83 16.25
N GLY A 48 4.20 0.75 15.80
CA GLY A 48 3.19 1.79 16.05
C GLY A 48 2.87 2.05 17.52
N GLY A 49 3.03 1.05 18.39
CA GLY A 49 2.88 1.27 19.84
C GLY A 49 4.04 2.06 20.46
N LYS A 50 5.21 2.04 19.83
CA LYS A 50 6.44 2.69 20.31
C LYS A 50 6.68 4.05 19.66
N TYR A 51 6.34 4.15 18.38
CA TYR A 51 6.48 5.32 17.53
C TYR A 51 5.20 5.54 16.69
N PRO A 52 4.11 6.04 17.29
CA PRO A 52 2.83 6.21 16.57
C PRO A 52 2.90 7.25 15.45
N ASN A 53 3.57 8.39 15.65
CA ASN A 53 3.64 9.45 14.64
C ASN A 53 4.66 9.12 13.55
N LEU A 54 5.84 8.63 13.92
CA LEU A 54 6.87 8.19 12.98
C LEU A 54 6.42 6.98 12.17
N GLN A 55 5.64 6.06 12.74
CA GLN A 55 5.04 4.98 11.95
C GLN A 55 4.17 5.53 10.82
N THR A 56 3.35 6.53 11.11
CA THR A 56 2.46 7.14 10.12
C THR A 56 3.27 7.84 9.04
N LEU A 57 4.25 8.64 9.44
CA LEU A 57 5.17 9.31 8.52
C LEU A 57 5.97 8.30 7.67
N ALA A 58 6.49 7.23 8.28
CA ALA A 58 7.28 6.23 7.59
C ALA A 58 6.45 5.46 6.57
N LYS A 59 5.16 5.18 6.84
CA LYS A 59 4.26 4.58 5.84
C LYS A 59 4.11 5.49 4.63
N ASP A 60 3.94 6.79 4.84
CA ASP A 60 3.76 7.74 3.73
C ASP A 60 5.05 7.92 2.93
N VAL A 61 6.20 8.07 3.60
CA VAL A 61 7.49 8.32 2.95
C VAL A 61 8.04 7.07 2.26
N LEU A 62 7.97 5.90 2.89
CA LEU A 62 8.54 4.67 2.36
C LEU A 62 7.65 3.99 1.31
N ALA A 63 6.37 4.33 1.24
CA ALA A 63 5.48 3.87 0.17
C ALA A 63 5.74 4.58 -1.17
N ILE A 64 6.45 5.72 -1.17
CA ILE A 64 6.80 6.44 -2.39
C ILE A 64 7.81 5.61 -3.18
N GLN A 65 7.46 5.28 -4.42
CA GLN A 65 8.38 4.62 -5.34
C GLN A 65 9.56 5.55 -5.66
N VAL A 66 10.78 5.10 -5.35
CA VAL A 66 12.02 5.87 -5.59
C VAL A 66 12.35 5.98 -7.09
N SER A 67 11.75 5.14 -7.94
CA SER A 67 12.07 5.05 -9.36
C SER A 67 10.85 5.18 -10.26
N THR A 68 11.04 5.86 -11.40
CA THR A 68 10.06 5.94 -12.50
C THR A 68 9.81 4.60 -13.18
N VAL A 69 10.62 3.56 -12.95
CA VAL A 69 10.50 2.24 -13.59
C VAL A 69 9.11 1.61 -13.37
N ALA A 70 8.47 1.85 -12.22
CA ALA A 70 7.11 1.38 -11.97
C ALA A 70 6.05 2.09 -12.86
N SER A 71 6.23 3.39 -13.07
CA SER A 71 5.38 4.17 -13.99
C SER A 71 5.62 3.78 -15.46
N GLU A 72 6.86 3.49 -15.84
CA GLU A 72 7.21 3.00 -17.18
C GLU A 72 6.65 1.59 -17.44
N SER A 73 6.68 0.71 -16.45
CA SER A 73 6.04 -0.62 -16.52
C SER A 73 4.52 -0.51 -16.70
N SER A 74 3.89 0.40 -15.95
CA SER A 74 2.45 0.68 -16.08
C SER A 74 2.11 1.25 -17.46
N PHE A 75 2.95 2.15 -18.00
CA PHE A 75 2.77 2.72 -19.33
C PHE A 75 3.02 1.70 -20.46
N SER A 76 4.02 0.83 -20.29
CA SER A 76 4.30 -0.29 -21.20
C SER A 76 3.13 -1.27 -21.24
N THR A 77 2.52 -1.54 -20.09
CA THR A 77 1.29 -2.34 -19.99
C THR A 77 0.11 -1.62 -20.65
N GLY A 78 -0.01 -0.30 -20.47
CA GLY A 78 -1.01 0.53 -21.14
C GLY A 78 -0.97 0.42 -22.67
N LYS A 79 0.22 0.32 -23.26
CA LYS A 79 0.37 0.08 -24.73
C LYS A 79 -0.21 -1.26 -25.20
N ARG A 80 -0.34 -2.26 -24.32
CA ARG A 80 -0.99 -3.54 -24.64
C ARG A 80 -2.52 -3.50 -24.46
N VAL A 81 -3.00 -2.62 -23.58
CA VAL A 81 -4.44 -2.40 -23.35
C VAL A 81 -5.04 -1.51 -24.45
N ILE A 82 -4.27 -0.55 -24.94
CA ILE A 82 -4.62 0.32 -26.07
C ILE A 82 -4.05 -0.28 -27.35
N ASP A 83 -4.76 -1.27 -27.91
CA ASP A 83 -4.51 -1.79 -29.27
C ASP A 83 -5.28 -0.94 -30.30
N PRO A 84 -4.80 -0.75 -31.54
CA PRO A 84 -5.60 -0.18 -32.63
C PRO A 84 -7.03 -0.73 -32.76
N HIS A 85 -7.27 -2.01 -32.42
CA HIS A 85 -8.61 -2.64 -32.38
C HIS A 85 -9.46 -2.27 -31.15
N ARG A 86 -8.89 -1.63 -30.12
CA ARG A 86 -9.57 -1.16 -28.89
C ARG A 86 -9.44 0.35 -28.70
N SER A 87 -9.35 1.08 -29.80
CA SER A 87 -9.21 2.55 -29.85
C SER A 87 -10.48 3.32 -29.44
N SER A 88 -11.59 2.64 -29.13
CA SER A 88 -12.83 3.25 -28.60
C SER A 88 -12.86 3.42 -27.07
N LEU A 89 -11.85 2.92 -26.35
CA LEU A 89 -11.80 3.04 -24.89
C LEU A 89 -11.52 4.49 -24.48
N THR A 90 -12.34 4.99 -23.55
CA THR A 90 -12.09 6.30 -22.94
C THR A 90 -10.86 6.22 -22.03
N PRO A 91 -10.13 7.33 -21.80
CA PRO A 91 -9.01 7.36 -20.87
C PRO A 91 -9.37 6.82 -19.46
N ARG A 92 -10.58 7.13 -18.99
CA ARG A 92 -11.12 6.64 -17.72
C ARG A 92 -11.28 5.12 -17.69
N SER A 93 -11.72 4.52 -18.80
CA SER A 93 -11.84 3.05 -18.91
C SER A 93 -10.46 2.38 -18.91
N VAL A 94 -9.47 2.99 -19.57
CA VAL A 94 -8.09 2.48 -19.57
C VAL A 94 -7.48 2.54 -18.17
N GLU A 95 -7.64 3.67 -17.47
CA GLU A 95 -7.19 3.83 -16.08
C GLU A 95 -7.82 2.76 -15.18
N ALA A 96 -9.14 2.59 -15.25
CA ALA A 96 -9.85 1.59 -14.46
C ALA A 96 -9.33 0.16 -14.73
N LEU A 97 -9.05 -0.20 -15.99
CA LEU A 97 -8.52 -1.50 -16.37
C LEU A 97 -7.10 -1.72 -15.83
N ILE A 98 -6.23 -0.72 -15.92
CA ILE A 98 -4.85 -0.79 -15.41
C ILE A 98 -4.85 -0.91 -13.88
N CYS A 99 -5.66 -0.11 -13.19
CA CYS A 99 -5.82 -0.17 -11.74
C CYS A 99 -6.36 -1.52 -11.29
N LEU A 100 -7.43 -2.02 -11.93
CA LEU A 100 -8.03 -3.32 -11.61
C LEU A 100 -7.04 -4.45 -11.80
N GLN A 101 -6.28 -4.44 -12.91
CA GLN A 101 -5.25 -5.44 -13.15
C GLN A 101 -4.14 -5.41 -12.08
N SER A 102 -3.71 -4.21 -11.67
CA SER A 102 -2.72 -4.04 -10.61
C SER A 102 -3.22 -4.58 -9.26
N TRP A 103 -4.47 -4.27 -8.92
CA TRP A 103 -5.13 -4.74 -7.70
C TRP A 103 -5.31 -6.25 -7.68
N LEU A 104 -5.75 -6.88 -8.77
CA LEU A 104 -5.89 -8.33 -8.88
C LEU A 104 -4.57 -9.09 -8.70
N LYS A 105 -3.43 -8.44 -8.98
CA LYS A 105 -2.09 -9.02 -8.78
C LYS A 105 -1.54 -8.78 -7.37
N SER A 106 -2.21 -7.98 -6.55
CA SER A 106 -1.82 -7.77 -5.15
C SER A 106 -2.26 -8.96 -4.30
N ASP A 107 -1.34 -9.48 -3.49
CA ASP A 107 -1.57 -10.62 -2.58
C ASP A 107 -2.83 -10.45 -1.70
N SER A 108 -3.19 -9.21 -1.38
CA SER A 108 -4.37 -8.89 -0.57
C SER A 108 -5.70 -9.30 -1.23
N ILE A 109 -5.77 -9.27 -2.56
CA ILE A 109 -6.98 -9.63 -3.33
C ILE A 109 -6.90 -11.05 -3.85
N THR A 110 -5.71 -11.54 -4.23
CA THR A 110 -5.52 -12.95 -4.62
C THR A 110 -5.93 -13.91 -3.50
N THR A 111 -5.72 -13.52 -2.24
CA THR A 111 -6.15 -14.31 -1.07
C THR A 111 -7.67 -14.29 -0.86
N LEU A 112 -8.37 -13.27 -1.40
CA LEU A 112 -9.84 -13.16 -1.40
C LEU A 112 -10.48 -13.73 -2.67
N ALA A 113 -9.69 -14.12 -3.67
CA ALA A 113 -10.20 -14.69 -4.90
C ALA A 113 -10.81 -16.06 -4.56
N TYR A 114 -12.14 -16.06 -4.43
CA TYR A 114 -12.93 -17.26 -4.31
C TYR A 114 -12.58 -18.20 -5.47
N THR A 115 -12.02 -19.35 -5.13
CA THR A 115 -11.85 -20.48 -6.06
C THR A 115 -13.14 -21.28 -6.01
N PRO A 116 -13.96 -21.29 -7.07
CA PRO A 116 -15.16 -22.11 -7.11
C PRO A 116 -14.76 -23.57 -6.90
N THR A 117 -15.53 -24.28 -6.10
CA THR A 117 -15.34 -25.72 -5.95
C THR A 117 -15.64 -26.43 -7.28
N PRO A 118 -15.08 -27.62 -7.53
CA PRO A 118 -15.33 -28.37 -8.77
C PRO A 118 -16.84 -28.53 -9.07
N ASP A 119 -17.65 -28.72 -8.04
CA ASP A 119 -19.10 -28.87 -8.16
C ASP A 119 -19.80 -27.58 -8.60
N GLU A 120 -19.28 -26.41 -8.19
CA GLU A 120 -19.80 -25.10 -8.60
C GLU A 120 -19.39 -24.76 -10.05
N ILE A 121 -18.21 -25.24 -10.49
CA ILE A 121 -17.78 -25.13 -11.90
C ILE A 121 -18.70 -25.95 -12.80
N GLU A 122 -19.01 -27.19 -12.41
CA GLU A 122 -19.93 -28.06 -13.15
C GLU A 122 -21.36 -27.50 -13.20
N TRP A 123 -21.80 -26.86 -12.11
CA TRP A 123 -23.10 -26.16 -12.08
C TRP A 123 -23.14 -25.00 -13.08
N LEU A 124 -22.09 -24.18 -13.12
CA LEU A 124 -21.99 -23.04 -14.04
C LEU A 124 -21.98 -23.48 -15.50
N GLU A 125 -21.20 -24.51 -15.85
CA GLU A 125 -21.13 -25.05 -17.20
C GLU A 125 -22.49 -25.60 -17.69
N ASN A 126 -23.24 -26.26 -16.79
CA ASN A 126 -24.57 -26.77 -17.11
C ASN A 126 -25.64 -25.66 -17.24
N THR A 127 -25.44 -24.51 -16.61
CA THR A 127 -26.35 -23.36 -16.73
C THR A 127 -26.08 -22.47 -17.95
N GLU A 128 -24.91 -22.56 -18.57
CA GLU A 128 -24.52 -21.77 -19.75
C GLU A 128 -24.88 -22.44 -21.09
N GLN A 129 -25.54 -23.60 -21.04
CA GLN A 129 -25.96 -24.44 -22.18
C GLN A 129 -27.47 -24.37 -22.42
#